data_AF-A0A069CWH0-F1
#
_entry.id   AF-A0A069CWH0-F1
#
_cell.length_a   1.000
_cell.length_b   1.000
_cell.length_c   1.000
_cell.angle_alpha   90.00
_cell.angle_beta   90.00
_cell.angle_gamma   90.00
#
_symmetry.space_group_name_H-M   'P 1'
#
loop_
_entity.id
_entity.type
_entity.pdbx_description
1 polymer ?
#
loop_
_entity_poly.entity_id
_entity_poly.type
_entity_poly.pdbx_seq_one_letter_code
_entity_poly.pdbx_strand_id
1 'polypeptide(L)'
;MPEGAIENIDFTNTEQYTLSIRLSTDGFSFSVYNPLQEGESFLSEWSIETSLSLTANLKRVFQESELLKHAYKRVNLIITSKRFTTVPLELFEDEQAEAFFYHNHTPKENEVVLYNVLKKNNIVIIFGMDKSAHLFLTEQFPEVNSIRRPLR
;
A
#
# COMPACT_ATOMS: atom_id res chain seq x y z
N MET A 1 2.31 -3.67 -23.87
CA MET A 1 1.41 -2.66 -23.28
C MET A 1 0.38 -3.41 -22.45
N PRO A 2 0.14 -3.10 -21.17
CA PRO A 2 -1.07 -3.59 -20.54
C PRO A 2 -2.24 -2.81 -21.15
N GLU A 3 -3.09 -3.52 -21.89
CA GLU A 3 -4.37 -3.04 -22.40
C GLU A 3 -5.37 -2.97 -21.24
N GLY A 4 -5.36 -1.84 -20.53
CA GLY A 4 -6.46 -1.40 -19.66
C GLY A 4 -6.72 0.06 -20.00
N ALA A 5 -7.87 0.35 -20.59
CA ALA A 5 -8.21 1.63 -21.19
C ALA A 5 -7.87 2.83 -20.28
N ILE A 6 -6.85 3.62 -20.66
CA ILE A 6 -6.53 4.93 -20.06
C ILE A 6 -7.65 5.97 -20.38
N GLU A 7 -8.67 5.57 -21.15
CA GLU A 7 -9.76 6.42 -21.58
C GLU A 7 -10.78 6.58 -20.45
N ASN A 8 -10.68 7.71 -19.71
CA ASN A 8 -11.71 8.37 -18.89
C ASN A 8 -11.30 8.76 -17.45
N ILE A 9 -10.00 8.82 -17.10
CA ILE A 9 -9.62 9.57 -15.89
C ILE A 9 -9.40 11.04 -16.24
N ASP A 10 -10.19 11.93 -15.68
CA ASP A 10 -9.87 13.36 -15.64
C ASP A 10 -8.78 13.63 -14.60
N PHE A 11 -7.54 13.72 -15.06
CA PHE A 11 -6.39 13.96 -14.19
C PHE A 11 -6.35 15.37 -13.57
N THR A 12 -7.17 16.32 -14.06
CA THR A 12 -7.15 17.72 -13.60
C THR A 12 -7.70 17.90 -12.19
N ASN A 13 -8.49 16.94 -11.69
CA ASN A 13 -9.14 17.00 -10.38
C ASN A 13 -8.70 15.86 -9.43
N THR A 14 -7.54 15.27 -9.66
CA THR A 14 -7.00 14.13 -8.89
C THR A 14 -6.84 14.39 -7.39
N GLU A 15 -6.65 15.65 -6.99
CA GLU A 15 -6.65 16.11 -5.60
C GLU A 15 -7.97 15.89 -4.86
N GLN A 16 -9.04 15.54 -5.56
CA GLN A 16 -10.33 15.15 -4.98
C GLN A 16 -10.53 13.63 -4.93
N TYR A 17 -9.68 12.87 -5.62
CA TYR A 17 -9.82 11.43 -5.82
C TYR A 17 -9.05 10.63 -4.77
N THR A 18 -9.38 9.35 -4.67
CA THR A 18 -8.64 8.37 -3.85
C THR A 18 -7.89 7.40 -4.75
N LEU A 19 -6.58 7.35 -4.59
CA LEU A 19 -5.71 6.32 -5.18
C LEU A 19 -5.61 5.14 -4.22
N SER A 20 -5.78 3.91 -4.72
CA SER A 20 -5.47 2.69 -3.97
C SER A 20 -4.38 1.90 -4.70
N ILE A 21 -3.33 1.55 -3.96
CA ILE A 21 -2.15 0.86 -4.45
C ILE A 21 -2.10 -0.50 -3.77
N ARG A 22 -2.19 -1.58 -4.54
CA ARG A 22 -1.97 -2.94 -4.05
C ARG A 22 -0.64 -3.46 -4.53
N LEU A 23 0.21 -3.85 -3.58
CA LEU A 23 1.49 -4.48 -3.85
C LEU A 23 1.41 -5.96 -3.51
N SER A 24 1.84 -6.83 -4.43
CA SER A 24 2.00 -8.25 -4.19
C SER A 24 3.25 -8.77 -4.88
N THR A 25 3.63 -10.01 -4.58
CA THR A 25 4.71 -10.73 -5.28
C THR A 25 4.31 -11.20 -6.68
N ASP A 26 3.04 -11.07 -7.05
CA ASP A 26 2.51 -11.61 -8.31
C ASP A 26 2.15 -10.49 -9.28
N GLY A 27 2.28 -9.22 -8.86
CA GLY A 27 1.85 -8.06 -9.61
C GLY A 27 1.45 -6.90 -8.71
N PHE A 28 1.41 -5.70 -9.29
CA PHE A 28 0.82 -4.51 -8.67
C PHE A 28 -0.52 -4.18 -9.33
N SER A 29 -1.41 -3.58 -8.56
CA SER A 29 -2.63 -3.00 -9.12
C SER A 29 -2.90 -1.63 -8.51
N PHE A 30 -3.32 -0.69 -9.35
CA PHE A 30 -3.63 0.68 -8.99
C PHE A 30 -5.08 0.96 -9.35
N SER A 31 -5.85 1.52 -8.42
CA SER A 31 -7.20 1.97 -8.72
C SER A 31 -7.44 3.40 -8.28
N VAL A 32 -8.26 4.13 -9.04
CA VAL A 32 -8.64 5.51 -8.75
C VAL A 32 -10.14 5.57 -8.59
N TYR A 33 -10.57 6.12 -7.47
CA TYR A 33 -11.98 6.35 -7.15
C TYR A 33 -12.29 7.85 -7.16
N ASN A 34 -13.23 8.25 -8.02
CA ASN A 34 -13.77 9.60 -8.07
C ASN A 34 -15.06 9.68 -7.24
N PRO A 35 -15.10 10.44 -6.12
CA PRO A 35 -16.31 10.56 -5.31
C PRO A 35 -17.43 11.35 -5.99
N LEU A 36 -17.16 12.09 -7.07
CA LEU A 36 -18.14 12.90 -7.80
C LEU A 36 -18.86 12.11 -8.90
N GLN A 37 -18.32 10.97 -9.31
CA GLN A 37 -18.89 10.06 -10.30
C GLN A 37 -19.08 8.69 -9.66
N GLU A 38 -20.25 8.48 -9.02
CA GLU A 38 -20.55 7.20 -8.41
C GLU A 38 -20.52 6.07 -9.46
N GLY A 39 -19.69 5.06 -9.20
CA GLY A 39 -19.61 3.83 -10.02
C GLY A 39 -18.44 3.77 -11.01
N GLU A 40 -17.74 4.87 -11.27
CA GLU A 40 -16.55 4.87 -12.13
C GLU A 40 -15.27 4.70 -11.29
N SER A 41 -14.65 3.53 -11.41
CA SER A 41 -13.33 3.26 -10.86
C SER A 41 -12.39 2.80 -11.96
N PHE A 42 -11.28 3.49 -12.12
CA PHE A 42 -10.21 3.03 -13.00
C PHE A 42 -9.38 1.95 -12.29
N LEU A 43 -8.94 0.94 -13.02
CA LEU A 43 -8.04 -0.11 -12.56
C LEU A 43 -6.93 -0.32 -13.58
N SER A 44 -5.69 -0.33 -13.10
CA SER A 44 -4.50 -0.65 -13.90
C SER A 44 -3.69 -1.72 -13.19
N GLU A 45 -3.35 -2.79 -13.92
CA GLU A 45 -2.55 -3.91 -13.43
C GLU A 45 -1.18 -3.92 -14.09
N TRP A 46 -0.16 -4.23 -13.29
CA TRP A 46 1.24 -4.21 -13.68
C TRP A 46 1.91 -5.51 -13.28
N SER A 47 2.42 -6.24 -14.27
CA SER A 47 3.28 -7.39 -14.02
C SER A 47 4.60 -6.94 -13.40
N ILE A 48 5.11 -7.71 -12.44
CA ILE A 48 6.46 -7.51 -11.91
C ILE A 48 7.48 -8.35 -12.66
N GLU A 49 8.69 -7.85 -12.76
CA GLU A 49 9.85 -8.60 -13.21
C GLU A 49 10.47 -9.32 -12.01
N THR A 50 10.46 -10.66 -12.04
CA THR A 50 10.91 -11.50 -10.92
C THR A 50 12.43 -11.42 -10.68
N SER A 51 13.20 -10.95 -11.66
CA SER A 51 14.63 -10.67 -11.54
C SER A 51 14.92 -9.37 -10.77
N LEU A 52 13.94 -8.48 -10.63
CA LEU A 52 14.06 -7.20 -9.94
C LEU A 52 13.53 -7.28 -8.51
N SER A 53 14.08 -6.47 -7.62
CA SER A 53 13.53 -6.32 -6.27
C SER A 53 12.14 -5.68 -6.30
N LEU A 54 11.37 -5.81 -5.22
CA LEU A 54 10.06 -5.15 -5.08
C LEU A 54 10.19 -3.63 -5.30
N THR A 55 11.21 -3.02 -4.69
CA THR A 55 11.49 -1.58 -4.81
C THR A 55 11.89 -1.18 -6.23
N ALA A 56 12.67 -2.02 -6.93
CA ALA A 56 13.05 -1.74 -8.32
C ALA A 56 11.83 -1.81 -9.26
N ASN A 57 10.96 -2.82 -9.10
CA ASN A 57 9.69 -2.89 -9.82
C ASN A 57 8.81 -1.67 -9.53
N LEU A 58 8.71 -1.26 -8.26
CA LEU A 58 7.97 -0.04 -7.88
C LEU A 58 8.50 1.19 -8.59
N LYS A 59 9.81 1.44 -8.54
CA LYS A 59 10.43 2.60 -9.21
C LYS A 59 10.16 2.61 -10.71
N ARG A 60 10.26 1.45 -11.36
CA ARG A 60 9.96 1.30 -12.79
C ARG A 60 8.51 1.69 -13.09
N VAL A 61 7.56 1.13 -12.35
CA VAL A 61 6.12 1.43 -12.54
C VAL A 61 5.79 2.89 -12.27
N PHE A 62 6.41 3.52 -11.28
CA PHE A 62 6.23 4.97 -11.02
C PHE A 62 6.79 5.87 -12.13
N GLN A 63 7.84 5.43 -12.82
CA GLN A 63 8.38 6.17 -13.98
C GLN A 63 7.45 6.06 -15.19
N GLU A 64 6.88 4.87 -15.42
CA GLU A 64 6.08 4.57 -16.60
C GLU A 64 4.60 4.99 -16.47
N SER A 65 4.04 4.99 -15.26
CA SER A 65 2.61 5.26 -15.02
C SER A 65 2.33 6.75 -14.86
N GLU A 66 1.49 7.32 -15.74
CA GLU A 66 1.04 8.71 -15.61
C GLU A 66 0.21 8.93 -14.33
N LEU A 67 -0.63 7.95 -13.98
CA LEU A 67 -1.48 7.98 -12.79
C LEU A 67 -0.68 8.20 -11.51
N LEU A 68 0.52 7.65 -11.40
CA LEU A 68 1.35 7.76 -10.20
C LEU A 68 2.11 9.09 -10.07
N LYS A 69 2.04 9.95 -11.09
CA LYS A 69 2.70 11.27 -11.09
C LYS A 69 1.83 12.37 -10.51
N HIS A 70 0.55 12.10 -10.24
CA HIS A 70 -0.40 13.06 -9.71
C HIS A 70 -0.53 13.02 -8.18
N ALA A 71 -0.90 14.15 -7.59
CA ALA A 71 -1.31 14.22 -6.20
C ALA A 71 -2.75 13.73 -6.04
N TYR A 72 -3.05 13.11 -4.90
CA TYR A 72 -4.37 12.59 -4.58
C TYR A 72 -4.82 13.07 -3.22
N LYS A 73 -6.14 13.24 -3.03
CA LYS A 73 -6.72 13.54 -1.72
C LYS A 73 -6.31 12.53 -0.66
N ARG A 74 -6.25 11.27 -1.08
CA ARG A 74 -5.96 10.12 -0.23
C ARG A 74 -5.29 9.06 -1.07
N VAL A 75 -4.28 8.43 -0.49
CA VAL A 75 -3.63 7.24 -1.03
C VAL A 75 -3.76 6.10 -0.02
N ASN A 76 -4.37 5.00 -0.45
CA ASN A 76 -4.47 3.76 0.33
C ASN A 76 -3.38 2.79 -0.15
N LEU A 77 -2.59 2.24 0.78
CA LEU A 77 -1.59 1.22 0.49
C LEU A 77 -2.05 -0.14 1.04
N ILE A 78 -2.08 -1.15 0.16
CA ILE A 78 -2.50 -2.52 0.47
C ILE A 78 -1.32 -3.45 0.19
N ILE A 79 -0.80 -4.08 1.23
CA ILE A 79 0.27 -5.07 1.12
C ILE A 79 -0.35 -6.46 1.09
N THR A 80 -0.22 -7.15 -0.04
CA THR A 80 -0.63 -8.55 -0.20
C THR A 80 0.58 -9.42 0.09
N SER A 81 0.69 -9.88 1.33
CA SER A 81 1.80 -10.69 1.82
C SER A 81 1.30 -11.79 2.73
N LYS A 82 1.99 -12.93 2.75
CA LYS A 82 1.76 -13.99 3.75
C LYS A 82 2.41 -13.68 5.10
N ARG A 83 3.21 -12.62 5.18
CA ARG A 83 3.94 -12.20 6.39
C ARG A 83 3.10 -11.21 7.18
N PHE A 84 2.10 -11.73 7.86
CA PHE A 84 1.31 -10.99 8.83
C PHE A 84 0.98 -11.87 10.03
N THR A 85 0.64 -11.22 11.14
CA THR A 85 0.20 -11.82 12.41
C THR A 85 -0.96 -11.01 12.92
N THR A 86 -2.00 -11.69 13.43
CA THR A 86 -3.15 -11.03 14.05
C THR A 86 -3.07 -11.14 15.56
N VAL A 87 -3.32 -10.04 16.26
CA VAL A 87 -3.30 -9.96 17.73
C VAL A 87 -4.62 -9.35 18.21
N PRO A 88 -5.29 -9.91 19.23
CA PRO A 88 -6.44 -9.25 19.84
C PRO A 88 -6.08 -7.84 20.33
N LEU A 89 -6.94 -6.86 20.05
CA LEU A 89 -6.67 -5.45 20.38
C LEU A 89 -6.41 -5.22 21.88
N GLU A 90 -7.09 -5.99 22.73
CA GLU A 90 -6.92 -5.91 24.19
C GLU A 90 -5.56 -6.40 24.69
N LEU A 91 -4.82 -7.17 23.88
CA LEU A 91 -3.50 -7.71 24.21
C LEU A 91 -2.36 -6.99 23.48
N PHE A 92 -2.67 -5.94 22.72
CA PHE A 92 -1.71 -5.26 21.87
C PHE A 92 -1.20 -3.97 22.49
N GLU A 93 0.13 -3.84 22.57
CA GLU A 93 0.85 -2.61 22.85
C GLU A 93 1.79 -2.31 21.66
N ASP A 94 1.87 -1.03 21.26
CA ASP A 94 2.62 -0.59 20.07
C ASP A 94 4.10 -1.04 20.13
N GLU A 95 4.70 -1.00 21.32
CA GLU A 95 6.09 -1.39 21.58
C GLU A 95 6.36 -2.88 21.36
N GLN A 96 5.31 -3.71 21.39
CA GLN A 96 5.40 -5.17 21.26
C GLN A 96 5.20 -5.65 19.83
N ALA A 97 4.88 -4.76 18.87
CA ALA A 97 4.54 -5.14 17.50
C ALA A 97 5.62 -5.97 16.82
N GLU A 98 6.89 -5.57 16.91
CA GLU A 98 8.01 -6.32 16.34
C GLU A 98 8.20 -7.69 17.00
N ALA A 99 8.05 -7.76 18.32
CA ALA A 99 8.19 -9.01 19.07
C ALA A 99 7.12 -10.02 18.65
N PHE A 100 5.85 -9.59 18.59
CA PHE A 100 4.75 -10.43 18.11
C PHE A 100 4.96 -10.89 16.66
N PHE A 101 5.45 -10.00 15.81
CA PHE A 101 5.71 -10.33 14.42
C PHE A 101 6.83 -11.36 14.28
N TYR A 102 8.01 -11.11 14.87
CA TYR A 102 9.19 -11.96 14.70
C TYR A 102 9.15 -13.27 15.50
N HIS A 103 8.22 -13.41 16.45
CA HIS A 103 7.91 -14.71 17.03
C HIS A 103 7.27 -15.66 16.00
N ASN A 104 6.50 -15.12 15.06
CA ASN A 104 5.79 -15.90 14.04
C ASN A 104 6.55 -15.97 12.70
N HIS A 105 7.48 -15.05 12.47
CA HIS A 105 8.16 -14.88 11.20
C HIS A 105 9.67 -14.72 11.40
N THR A 106 10.48 -15.43 10.61
CA THR A 106 11.93 -15.23 10.62
C THR A 106 12.29 -13.78 10.25
N PRO A 107 13.14 -13.09 11.03
CA PRO A 107 13.59 -11.73 10.72
C PRO A 107 14.26 -11.62 9.35
N LYS A 108 14.08 -10.46 8.70
CA LYS A 108 14.73 -10.11 7.43
C LYS A 108 15.39 -8.74 7.54
N GLU A 109 16.52 -8.57 6.88
CA GLU A 109 17.33 -7.33 6.98
C GLU A 109 16.62 -6.10 6.40
N ASN A 110 16.01 -6.21 5.21
CA ASN A 110 15.29 -5.12 4.54
C ASN A 110 13.77 -5.16 4.82
N GLU A 111 13.38 -5.33 6.08
CA GLU A 111 11.98 -5.42 6.50
C GLU A 111 11.65 -4.32 7.52
N VAL A 112 10.45 -3.74 7.38
CA VAL A 112 9.83 -2.87 8.38
C VAL A 112 8.53 -3.53 8.85
N VAL A 113 8.33 -3.53 10.16
CA VAL A 113 7.09 -4.03 10.78
C VAL A 113 6.12 -2.89 10.94
N LEU A 114 4.90 -3.07 10.44
CA LEU A 114 3.81 -2.11 10.46
C LEU A 114 2.56 -2.79 11.03
N TYR A 115 1.55 -2.01 11.44
CA TYR A 115 0.32 -2.59 11.99
C TYR A 115 -0.92 -1.74 11.70
N ASN A 116 -2.05 -2.43 11.46
CA ASN A 116 -3.38 -1.84 11.32
C ASN A 116 -4.25 -2.19 12.51
N VAL A 117 -4.85 -1.19 13.15
CA VAL A 117 -5.85 -1.40 14.21
C VAL A 117 -7.26 -1.44 13.62
N LEU A 118 -7.91 -2.60 13.66
CA LEU A 118 -9.29 -2.77 13.23
C LEU A 118 -10.22 -2.73 14.47
N LYS A 119 -10.46 -1.53 15.00
CA LYS A 119 -11.24 -1.32 16.24
C LYS A 119 -12.61 -2.01 16.23
N LYS A 120 -13.32 -1.99 15.10
CA LYS A 120 -14.64 -2.64 14.97
C LYS A 120 -14.59 -4.16 15.15
N ASN A 121 -13.44 -4.76 14.89
CA ASN A 121 -13.21 -6.21 14.95
C ASN A 121 -12.40 -6.62 16.19
N ASN A 122 -12.02 -5.67 17.05
CA ASN A 122 -11.13 -5.89 18.21
C ASN A 122 -9.85 -6.65 17.85
N ILE A 123 -9.26 -6.36 16.69
CA ILE A 123 -8.03 -7.02 16.22
C ILE A 123 -7.01 -6.00 15.70
N VAL A 124 -5.74 -6.34 15.84
CA VAL A 124 -4.60 -5.67 15.23
C VAL A 124 -3.97 -6.62 14.24
N ILE A 125 -3.71 -6.14 13.03
CA ILE A 125 -2.98 -6.88 11.99
C ILE A 125 -1.59 -6.29 11.91
N ILE A 126 -0.58 -7.04 12.34
CA ILE A 126 0.84 -6.69 12.24
C ILE A 126 1.40 -7.36 10.99
N PHE A 127 2.14 -6.65 10.16
CA PHE A 127 2.65 -7.18 8.89
C PHE A 127 4.01 -6.60 8.54
N GLY A 128 4.79 -7.39 7.79
CA GLY A 128 6.09 -6.99 7.29
C GLY A 128 5.99 -6.40 5.88
N MET A 129 6.79 -5.35 5.63
CA MET A 129 6.93 -4.72 4.33
C MET A 129 8.42 -4.52 4.00
N ASP A 130 8.78 -4.55 2.72
CA ASP A 130 10.12 -4.18 2.28
C ASP A 130 10.44 -2.73 2.69
N LYS A 131 11.51 -2.54 3.48
CA LYS A 131 11.85 -1.25 4.07
C LYS A 131 12.16 -0.19 3.01
N SER A 132 12.84 -0.59 1.93
CA SER A 132 13.18 0.32 0.83
C SER A 132 11.94 0.72 0.03
N ALA A 133 10.99 -0.19 -0.17
CA ALA A 133 9.72 0.10 -0.83
C ALA A 133 8.86 1.02 0.03
N HIS A 134 8.84 0.79 1.35
CA HIS A 134 8.12 1.64 2.29
C HIS A 134 8.64 3.08 2.23
N LEU A 135 9.97 3.26 2.34
CA LEU A 135 10.59 4.57 2.27
C LEU A 135 10.25 5.28 0.94
N PHE A 136 10.43 4.59 -0.18
CA PHE A 136 10.12 5.15 -1.50
C PHE A 136 8.67 5.63 -1.59
N LEU A 137 7.71 4.82 -1.13
CA LEU A 137 6.29 5.20 -1.17
C LEU A 137 5.95 6.38 -0.26
N THR A 138 6.57 6.46 0.92
CA THR A 138 6.37 7.60 1.83
C THR A 138 6.97 8.89 1.29
N GLU A 139 8.03 8.80 0.47
CA GLU A 139 8.61 9.97 -0.22
C GLU A 139 7.74 10.43 -1.39
N GLN A 140 7.20 9.50 -2.20
CA GLN A 140 6.34 9.84 -3.34
C GLN A 140 4.99 10.41 -2.90
N PHE A 141 4.47 9.92 -1.78
CA PHE A 141 3.19 10.36 -1.26
C PHE A 141 3.30 10.68 0.23
N PRO A 142 3.66 11.91 0.60
CA PRO A 142 3.68 12.34 2.01
C PRO A 142 2.30 12.20 2.68
N GLU A 143 1.24 12.33 1.88
CA GLU A 143 -0.17 12.14 2.26
C GLU A 143 -0.62 10.67 2.26
N VAL A 144 0.28 9.71 1.93
CA VAL A 144 0.03 8.30 2.24
C VAL A 144 -0.16 8.25 3.73
N ASN A 145 -1.44 8.10 4.11
CA ASN A 145 -1.81 7.54 5.38
C ASN A 145 -1.34 6.08 5.28
N SER A 146 -0.04 5.87 5.42
CA SER A 146 0.54 4.60 5.79
C SER A 146 -0.09 4.32 7.13
N ILE A 147 -1.26 3.67 7.10
CA ILE A 147 -1.69 2.75 8.12
C ILE A 147 -1.50 3.41 9.50
N ARG A 148 -2.33 4.45 9.73
CA ARG A 148 -2.21 5.41 10.82
C ARG A 148 -1.78 4.76 12.14
N ARG A 149 -0.64 5.23 12.66
CA ARG A 149 -0.33 5.31 14.10
C ARG A 149 -1.54 5.84 14.90
N PRO A 150 -1.69 5.43 16.17
CA PRO A 150 -2.96 5.46 16.89
C PRO A 150 -3.56 6.87 16.95
N LEU A 151 -4.87 6.93 16.70
CA LEU A 151 -5.70 8.02 17.20
C LEU A 151 -5.51 8.06 18.72
N ARG A 152 -4.82 9.09 19.20
CA ARG A 152 -4.99 9.58 20.59
C ARG A 152 -6.46 9.91 20.83
#